data_AF-A0AAW4T530-F1
#
_entry.id   AF-A0AAW4T530-F1
#
_cell.length_a   1.000
_cell.length_b   1.000
_cell.length_c   1.000
_cell.angle_alpha   90.00
_cell.angle_beta   90.00
_cell.angle_gamma   90.00
#
_symmetry.space_group_name_H-M   'P 1'
#
loop_
_entity.id
_entity.type
_entity.pdbx_description
1 polymer ?
#
loop_
_entity_poly.entity_id
_entity_poly.type
_entity_poly.pdbx_seq_one_letter_code
_entity_poly.pdbx_strand_id
1 'polypeptide(L)' 'MDTIAADSYLLNLDWKEFARHYNGSGYAQNQYDKRLEKAYAKYK' A
#
# COMPACT_ATOMS: atom_id res chain seq x y z
N MET A 1 17.23 -2.68 -6.09
CA MET A 1 16.79 -1.36 -6.58
C MET A 1 15.26 -1.41 -6.69
N ASP A 2 14.57 -1.36 -5.55
CA ASP A 2 13.08 -1.36 -5.50
C ASP A 2 12.52 -0.10 -4.83
N THR A 3 13.38 0.87 -4.50
CA THR A 3 13.01 2.05 -3.72
C THR A 3 12.25 3.12 -4.50
N ILE A 4 12.13 3.02 -5.82
CA ILE A 4 11.43 4.03 -6.64
C ILE A 4 9.95 3.67 -6.87
N ALA A 5 9.59 2.38 -6.82
CA ALA A 5 8.24 1.92 -7.15
C ALA A 5 7.25 2.18 -6.02
N ALA A 6 7.65 1.97 -4.76
CA ALA A 6 6.79 2.15 -3.59
C ALA A 6 6.23 3.58 -3.48
N ASP A 7 7.08 4.59 -3.67
CA ASP A 7 6.67 5.99 -3.59
C ASP A 7 5.66 6.35 -4.68
N SER A 8 5.80 5.76 -5.88
CA SER A 8 4.85 5.97 -6.98
C SER A 8 3.48 5.40 -6.66
N TYR A 9 3.40 4.22 -6.04
CA TYR A 9 2.12 3.64 -5.61
C TYR A 9 1.47 4.47 -4.50
N LEU A 10 2.26 5.01 -3.57
CA LEU A 10 1.77 5.88 -2.51
C LEU A 10 1.21 7.20 -3.05
N LEU A 11 1.92 7.83 -4.00
CA LEU A 11 1.47 9.08 -4.63
C LEU A 11 0.18 8.90 -5.45
N ASN A 12 0.00 7.74 -6.06
CA ASN A 12 -1.21 7.40 -6.83
C ASN A 12 -2.33 6.77 -6.00
N LEU A 13 -2.15 6.63 -4.67
CA LEU A 13 -3.08 5.95 -3.77
C LEU A 13 -3.39 4.49 -4.19
N ASP A 14 -2.45 3.81 -4.86
CA ASP A 14 -2.54 2.39 -5.16
C ASP A 14 -2.13 1.56 -3.94
N TRP A 15 -3.06 1.44 -2.99
CA TRP A 15 -2.84 0.73 -1.73
C TRP A 15 -2.51 -0.73 -1.92
N LYS A 16 -2.97 -1.34 -3.02
CA LYS A 16 -2.76 -2.76 -3.31
C LYS A 16 -1.31 -3.02 -3.72
N GLU A 17 -0.80 -2.28 -4.70
CA GLU A 17 0.58 -2.44 -5.14
C GLU A 17 1.56 -1.93 -4.08
N PHE A 18 1.23 -0.83 -3.39
CA PHE A 18 2.03 -0.38 -2.25
C PHE A 18 2.13 -1.48 -1.17
N ALA A 19 0.99 -2.04 -0.76
CA ALA A 19 0.98 -3.07 0.27
C ALA A 19 1.68 -4.35 -0.18
N ARG A 20 1.55 -4.76 -1.45
CA ARG A 20 2.21 -5.95 -2.01
C ARG A 20 3.73 -5.81 -2.02
N HIS A 21 4.24 -4.65 -2.46
CA HIS A 21 5.67 -4.40 -2.53
C HIS A 21 6.30 -4.22 -1.13
N TYR A 22 5.59 -3.60 -0.20
CA TYR A 22 6.12 -3.33 1.14
C TYR A 22 5.95 -4.49 2.13
N ASN A 23 4.77 -5.14 2.15
CA ASN A 23 4.42 -6.19 3.11
C ASN A 23 4.59 -7.62 2.52
N GLY A 24 4.89 -7.72 1.23
CA GLY A 24 5.08 -8.99 0.53
C GLY A 24 3.77 -9.72 0.17
N SER A 25 3.89 -10.98 -0.23
CA SER A 25 2.77 -11.80 -0.75
C SER A 25 1.61 -11.99 0.24
N GLY A 26 1.87 -11.90 1.55
CA GLY A 26 0.86 -11.97 2.59
C GLY A 26 -0.03 -10.74 2.72
N TYR A 27 0.17 -9.70 1.90
CA TYR A 27 -0.51 -8.42 2.10
C TYR A 27 -2.04 -8.51 2.07
N ALA A 28 -2.58 -9.30 1.15
CA ALA A 28 -4.02 -9.45 0.96
C ALA A 28 -4.67 -10.26 2.08
N GLN A 29 -3.99 -11.32 2.56
CA GLN A 29 -4.47 -12.12 3.69
C GLN A 29 -4.56 -11.29 4.97
N ASN A 30 -3.56 -10.43 5.21
CA ASN A 30 -3.52 -9.52 6.36
C ASN A 30 -4.26 -8.19 6.11
N GLN A 31 -4.83 -8.01 4.92
CA GLN A 31 -5.64 -6.85 4.51
C GLN A 31 -4.92 -5.51 4.69
N TYR A 32 -3.61 -5.46 4.43
CA TYR A 32 -2.84 -4.23 4.60
C TYR A 32 -3.27 -3.12 3.64
N ASP A 33 -3.62 -3.48 2.41
CA ASP A 33 -4.22 -2.61 1.39
C ASP A 33 -5.45 -1.86 1.95
N LYS A 34 -6.41 -2.59 2.51
CA LYS A 34 -7.65 -2.01 3.05
C LYS A 34 -7.42 -1.14 4.28
N ARG A 35 -6.45 -1.53 5.13
CA ARG A 35 -6.12 -0.77 6.34
C ARG A 35 -5.48 0.57 6.00
N LEU A 36 -4.60 0.59 5.00
CA LEU A 36 -3.97 1.80 4.48
C LEU A 36 -5.00 2.74 3.85
N GLU A 37 -5.87 2.22 2.98
CA GLU A 37 -6.97 2.98 2.38
C GLU A 37 -7.86 3.64 3.44
N LYS A 38 -8.31 2.86 4.42
CA LYS A 38 -9.16 3.35 5.51
C LYS A 38 -8.46 4.40 6.37
N ALA A 39 -7.17 4.22 6.65
CA ALA A 39 -6.39 5.18 7.41
C ALA A 39 -6.26 6.51 6.62
N TYR A 40 -5.91 6.44 5.34
CA TYR A 40 -5.82 7.62 4.49
C TYR A 40 -7.16 8.37 4.41
N ALA A 41 -8.27 7.67 4.18
CA ALA A 41 -9.60 8.27 4.14
C ALA A 41 -10.01 8.94 5.47
N LYS A 42 -9.50 8.45 6.61
CA LYS A 42 -9.77 9.01 7.94
C LYS A 42 -8.95 10.26 8.24
N TYR A 43 -7.70 10.32 7.79
CA TYR A 43 -6.73 11.36 8.16
C TYR A 43 -6.44 12.38 7.05
N LYS A 44 -7.02 12.19 5.86
CA LYS A 44 -7.11 13.22 4.83
C LYS A 44 -7.74 14.50 5.37
#